data_AF-A0A1S9M7F3-F1
#
_entry.id   AF-A0A1S9M7F3-F1
#
_cell.length_a   1.000
_cell.length_b   1.000
_cell.length_c   1.000
_cell.angle_alpha   90.00
_cell.angle_beta   90.00
_cell.angle_gamma   90.00
#
_symmetry.space_group_name_H-M   'P 1'
#
loop_
_entity.id
_entity.type
_entity.pdbx_description
1 polymer ?
#
loop_
_entity_poly.entity_id
_entity_poly.type
_entity_poly.pdbx_seq_one_letter_code
_entity_poly.pdbx_strand_id
1 'polypeptide(L)'
;MDPAREACLEGYRRALHELNSWLENSSTSDLKRKSAGTRWTNEQLLFHMVFGYMIVRSLLPLVRVVGRLPRSWGKGFAAMLDAATGPFDVVNYWGSRAAAMVYGRRRMGRKLETTITALASRLERETPATLARSMPFPTRWDPFFTAEMTLADVYNYPTLHFDFHAKQLSLRPQDSLPDSS
;
A
#
# COMPACT_ATOMS: atom_id res chain seq x y z
N MET A 1 -20.22 -13.26 -5.63
CA MET A 1 -19.21 -12.30 -6.11
C MET A 1 -18.11 -13.09 -6.82
N ASP A 2 -17.31 -12.45 -7.66
CA ASP A 2 -16.06 -13.03 -8.18
C ASP A 2 -15.11 -13.38 -7.01
N PRO A 3 -14.61 -14.63 -6.88
CA PRO A 3 -13.71 -15.04 -5.79
C PRO A 3 -12.47 -14.15 -5.64
N ALA A 4 -11.90 -13.64 -6.74
CA ALA A 4 -10.73 -12.77 -6.69
C ALA A 4 -11.06 -11.42 -6.03
N ARG A 5 -12.26 -10.90 -6.30
CA ARG A 5 -12.76 -9.68 -5.66
C ARG A 5 -12.96 -9.88 -4.16
N GLU A 6 -13.57 -10.99 -3.77
CA GLU A 6 -13.82 -11.30 -2.36
C GLU A 6 -12.51 -11.42 -1.58
N ALA A 7 -11.51 -12.11 -2.14
CA ALA A 7 -10.18 -12.19 -1.55
C ALA A 7 -9.52 -10.81 -1.40
N CYS A 8 -9.64 -9.94 -2.40
CA CYS A 8 -9.13 -8.56 -2.33
C CYS A 8 -9.79 -7.77 -1.18
N LEU A 9 -11.13 -7.83 -1.07
CA LEU A 9 -11.88 -7.15 -0.02
C LEU A 9 -11.54 -7.69 1.37
N GLU A 10 -11.34 -9.00 1.50
CA GLU A 10 -10.94 -9.61 2.76
C GLU A 10 -9.52 -9.20 3.18
N GLY A 11 -8.59 -9.14 2.22
CA GLY A 11 -7.26 -8.58 2.45
C GLY A 11 -7.29 -7.15 2.99
N TYR A 12 -8.20 -6.31 2.49
CA TYR A 12 -8.38 -4.95 3.01
C TYR A 12 -8.86 -4.95 4.47
N ARG A 13 -9.87 -5.77 4.80
CA ARG A 13 -10.38 -5.86 6.17
C ARG A 13 -9.30 -6.32 7.13
N ARG A 14 -8.53 -7.34 6.76
CA ARG A 14 -7.40 -7.85 7.54
C ARG A 14 -6.36 -6.77 7.79
N ALA A 15 -5.92 -6.07 6.75
CA ALA A 15 -4.91 -5.01 6.87
C ALA A 15 -5.35 -3.88 7.81
N LEU A 16 -6.63 -3.48 7.75
CA LEU A 16 -7.17 -2.48 8.67
C LEU A 16 -7.18 -2.98 10.12
N HIS A 17 -7.61 -4.22 10.35
CA HIS A 17 -7.63 -4.82 11.67
C HIS A 17 -6.24 -4.93 12.28
N GLU A 18 -5.27 -5.46 11.52
CA GLU A 18 -3.88 -5.59 11.96
C GLU A 18 -3.24 -4.23 12.26
N LEU A 19 -3.42 -3.25 11.37
CA LEU A 19 -2.92 -1.90 11.61
C LEU A 19 -3.46 -1.31 12.92
N ASN A 20 -4.77 -1.39 13.13
CA ASN A 20 -5.37 -0.85 14.35
C ASN A 20 -4.85 -1.57 15.60
N SER A 21 -4.73 -2.90 15.54
CA SER A 21 -4.15 -3.69 16.63
C SER A 21 -2.71 -3.26 16.94
N TRP A 22 -1.84 -3.08 15.95
CA TRP A 22 -0.49 -2.59 16.18
C TRP A 22 -0.45 -1.17 16.75
N LEU A 23 -1.30 -0.26 16.26
CA LEU A 23 -1.35 1.12 16.73
C LEU A 23 -1.86 1.24 18.17
N GLU A 24 -2.80 0.39 18.56
CA GLU A 24 -3.37 0.34 19.92
C GLU A 24 -2.39 -0.29 20.91
N ASN A 25 -1.74 -1.40 20.54
CA ASN A 25 -0.94 -2.20 21.46
C ASN A 25 0.54 -1.78 21.55
N SER A 26 1.04 -0.96 20.63
CA SER A 26 2.45 -0.54 20.67
C SER A 26 2.69 0.60 21.67
N SER A 27 3.77 0.54 22.45
CA SER A 27 4.20 1.71 23.23
C SER A 27 4.89 2.76 22.34
N THR A 28 5.12 3.97 22.86
CA THR A 28 5.86 5.01 22.11
C THR A 28 7.31 4.59 21.80
N SER A 29 7.95 3.83 22.70
CA SER A 29 9.30 3.32 22.46
C SER A 29 9.31 2.21 21.39
N ASP A 30 8.26 1.37 21.33
CA ASP A 30 8.11 0.38 20.26
C ASP A 30 7.98 1.05 18.89
N LEU A 31 7.14 2.09 18.79
CA LEU A 31 6.94 2.83 17.54
C LEU A 31 8.21 3.56 17.06
N LYS A 32 9.04 4.07 17.98
CA LYS A 32 10.30 4.75 17.68
C LYS A 32 11.46 3.80 17.39
N ARG A 33 11.34 2.52 17.75
CA ARG A 33 12.36 1.49 17.48
C ARG A 33 12.51 1.27 15.98
N LYS A 34 13.72 0.95 15.54
CA LYS A 34 13.98 0.51 14.16
C LYS A 34 13.22 -0.79 13.86
N SER A 35 12.67 -0.85 12.65
CA SER A 35 12.10 -2.06 12.05
C SER A 35 13.21 -2.97 11.50
N ALA A 36 12.92 -4.26 11.35
CA ALA A 36 13.87 -5.28 10.96
C ALA A 36 14.20 -5.19 9.47
N GLY A 37 15.49 -5.14 9.14
CA GLY A 37 15.95 -5.11 7.76
C GLY A 37 15.66 -3.81 7.01
N THR A 38 15.27 -2.73 7.71
CA THR A 38 15.02 -1.42 7.10
C THR A 38 15.73 -0.29 7.84
N ARG A 39 15.80 0.89 7.19
CA ARG A 39 16.30 2.13 7.80
C ARG A 39 15.24 2.91 8.59
N TRP A 40 14.00 2.43 8.63
CA TRP A 40 12.85 3.12 9.19
C TRP A 40 12.51 2.67 10.60
N THR A 41 11.87 3.55 11.38
CA THR A 41 11.19 3.15 12.61
C THR A 41 9.93 2.34 12.32
N ASN A 42 9.40 1.62 13.31
CA ASN A 42 8.12 0.93 13.16
C ASN A 42 6.99 1.89 12.77
N GLU A 43 6.94 3.09 13.35
CA GLU A 43 5.93 4.10 12.99
C GLU A 43 6.03 4.54 11.52
N GLN A 44 7.26 4.76 11.03
CA GLN A 44 7.50 5.13 9.63
C GLN A 44 7.11 3.99 8.68
N LEU A 45 7.40 2.76 9.05
CA LEU A 45 7.04 1.58 8.26
C LEU A 45 5.52 1.36 8.25
N LEU A 46 4.83 1.51 9.39
CA LEU A 46 3.36 1.47 9.45
C LEU A 46 2.74 2.55 8.55
N PHE A 47 3.28 3.77 8.57
CA PHE A 47 2.83 4.81 7.64
C PHE A 47 3.05 4.41 6.18
N HIS A 48 4.21 3.82 5.85
CA HIS A 48 4.51 3.37 4.50
C HIS A 48 3.50 2.31 4.00
N MET A 49 3.13 1.38 4.87
CA MET A 49 2.09 0.38 4.60
C MET A 49 0.73 1.06 4.27
N VAL A 50 0.32 2.08 5.03
CA VAL A 50 -0.88 2.88 4.72
C VAL A 50 -0.72 3.66 3.41
N PHE A 51 0.47 4.17 3.15
CA PHE A 51 0.77 4.90 1.93
C PHE A 51 0.62 4.02 0.67
N GLY A 52 0.95 2.73 0.76
CA GLY A 52 0.68 1.74 -0.29
C GLY A 52 -0.78 1.71 -0.74
N TYR A 53 -1.74 1.83 0.19
CA TYR A 53 -3.16 1.97 -0.14
C TYR A 53 -3.50 3.34 -0.74
N MET A 54 -2.87 4.40 -0.23
CA MET A 54 -3.13 5.77 -0.71
C MET A 54 -2.71 5.95 -2.16
N ILE A 55 -1.56 5.41 -2.57
CA ILE A 55 -1.07 5.57 -3.94
C ILE A 55 -1.95 4.86 -4.97
N VAL A 56 -2.57 3.74 -4.60
CA VAL A 56 -3.51 3.01 -5.46
C VAL A 56 -4.66 3.90 -5.92
N ARG A 57 -5.14 4.83 -5.08
CA ARG A 57 -6.19 5.79 -5.47
C ARG A 57 -5.78 6.66 -6.67
N SER A 58 -4.48 6.93 -6.83
CA SER A 58 -3.92 7.69 -7.95
C SER A 58 -3.60 6.78 -9.14
N LEU A 59 -3.20 5.53 -8.90
CA LEU A 59 -2.89 4.56 -9.96
C LEU A 59 -4.15 4.07 -10.69
N LEU A 60 -5.28 3.87 -9.99
CA LEU A 60 -6.52 3.38 -10.60
C LEU A 60 -7.05 4.25 -11.76
N PRO A 61 -7.19 5.59 -11.64
CA PRO A 61 -7.59 6.41 -12.78
C PRO A 61 -6.53 6.40 -13.89
N LEU A 62 -5.24 6.31 -13.54
CA LEU A 62 -4.16 6.25 -14.51
C LEU A 62 -4.27 5.02 -15.42
N VAL A 63 -4.37 3.83 -14.84
CA VAL A 63 -4.55 2.57 -15.60
C VAL A 63 -5.80 2.62 -16.47
N ARG A 64 -6.88 3.26 -16.00
CA ARG A 64 -8.11 3.38 -16.80
C ARG A 64 -7.97 4.29 -18.00
N VAL A 65 -7.21 5.37 -17.89
CA VAL A 65 -7.00 6.30 -19.00
C VAL A 65 -6.01 5.68 -19.99
N VAL A 66 -4.86 5.22 -19.50
CA VAL A 66 -3.79 4.67 -20.35
C VAL A 66 -4.21 3.34 -20.98
N GLY A 67 -4.90 2.47 -20.24
CA GLY A 67 -5.42 1.20 -20.75
C GLY A 67 -6.55 1.32 -21.79
N ARG A 68 -7.01 2.54 -22.09
CA ARG A 68 -7.90 2.83 -23.24
C ARG A 68 -7.13 3.29 -24.47
N LEU A 69 -5.87 3.70 -24.33
CA LEU A 69 -5.07 4.20 -25.43
C LEU A 69 -4.53 3.05 -26.30
N PRO A 70 -4.26 3.29 -27.60
CA PRO A 70 -3.59 2.30 -28.45
C PRO A 70 -2.24 1.91 -27.87
N ARG A 71 -1.88 0.62 -27.98
CA ARG A 71 -0.63 0.05 -27.43
C ARG A 71 0.65 0.80 -27.84
N SER A 72 0.64 1.47 -28.99
CA SER A 72 1.75 2.30 -29.47
C SER A 72 2.09 3.50 -28.56
N TRP A 73 1.13 3.99 -27.78
CA TRP A 73 1.33 5.10 -26.84
C TRP A 73 1.81 4.65 -25.46
N GLY A 74 1.54 3.39 -25.06
CA GLY A 74 1.86 2.86 -23.73
C GLY A 74 3.36 2.77 -23.44
N LYS A 75 4.19 2.43 -24.44
CA LYS A 75 5.66 2.30 -24.27
C LYS A 75 6.35 3.64 -24.01
N GLY A 76 5.94 4.71 -24.71
CA GLY A 76 6.48 6.06 -24.50
C GLY A 76 6.06 6.65 -23.14
N PHE A 77 4.84 6.34 -22.70
CA PHE A 77 4.35 6.77 -21.39
C PHE A 77 5.07 6.08 -20.22
N ALA A 78 5.34 4.78 -20.34
CA ALA A 78 6.10 4.04 -19.33
C ALA A 78 7.56 4.52 -19.25
N ALA A 79 8.22 4.73 -20.40
CA ALA A 79 9.56 5.31 -20.43
C ALA A 79 9.61 6.74 -19.82
N MET A 80 8.55 7.54 -20.01
CA MET A 80 8.41 8.85 -19.38
C MET A 80 8.23 8.76 -17.85
N LEU A 81 7.44 7.79 -17.36
CA LEU A 81 7.28 7.54 -15.93
C LEU A 81 8.56 6.99 -15.30
N ASP A 82 9.27 6.10 -15.98
CA ASP A 82 10.60 5.63 -15.57
C ASP A 82 11.61 6.79 -15.50
N ALA A 83 11.53 7.75 -16.43
CA ALA A 83 12.34 8.98 -16.34
C ALA A 83 11.92 9.89 -15.16
N ALA A 84 10.67 9.80 -14.70
CA ALA A 84 10.15 10.50 -13.54
C ALA A 84 10.38 9.78 -12.19
N THR A 85 11.10 8.64 -12.19
CA THR A 85 11.41 7.85 -10.99
C THR A 85 12.16 8.65 -9.93
N GLY A 86 13.14 9.48 -10.33
CA GLY A 86 13.91 10.31 -9.40
C GLY A 86 13.06 11.30 -8.58
N PRO A 87 12.19 12.11 -9.23
CA PRO A 87 11.21 12.95 -8.55
C PRO A 87 10.26 12.16 -7.63
N PHE A 88 9.82 10.97 -8.04
CA PHE A 88 8.93 10.13 -7.26
C PHE A 88 9.61 9.56 -6.01
N ASP A 89 10.85 9.07 -6.09
CA ASP A 89 11.61 8.57 -4.94
C ASP A 89 11.81 9.64 -3.85
N VAL A 90 12.01 10.89 -4.28
CA VAL A 90 12.12 12.04 -3.37
C VAL A 90 10.76 12.33 -2.73
N VAL A 91 9.67 12.41 -3.50
CA VAL A 91 8.33 12.62 -2.95
C VAL A 91 7.89 11.46 -2.04
N ASN A 92 8.26 10.23 -2.37
CA ASN A 92 7.90 9.04 -1.63
C ASN A 92 8.69 8.97 -0.31
N TYR A 93 10.00 9.22 -0.34
CA TYR A 93 10.83 9.26 0.86
C TYR A 93 10.52 10.45 1.78
N TRP A 94 10.41 11.66 1.22
CA TRP A 94 10.12 12.88 1.99
C TRP A 94 8.65 12.96 2.40
N GLY A 95 7.74 12.46 1.56
CA GLY A 95 6.32 12.32 1.87
C GLY A 95 6.08 11.34 3.01
N SER A 96 6.74 10.17 3.02
CA SER A 96 6.68 9.24 4.14
C SER A 96 7.34 9.76 5.41
N ARG A 97 8.50 10.43 5.32
CA ARG A 97 9.17 11.02 6.50
C ARG A 97 8.41 12.21 7.09
N ALA A 98 7.91 13.12 6.27
CA ALA A 98 7.17 14.30 6.71
C ALA A 98 5.77 13.94 7.21
N ALA A 99 5.07 13.02 6.54
CA ALA A 99 3.75 12.59 6.98
C ALA A 99 3.82 11.71 8.23
N ALA A 100 4.82 10.83 8.39
CA ALA A 100 5.00 10.07 9.63
C ALA A 100 5.28 10.96 10.85
N MET A 101 5.95 12.11 10.67
CA MET A 101 6.12 13.11 11.74
C MET A 101 4.83 13.86 12.10
N VAL A 102 3.80 13.84 11.25
CA VAL A 102 2.55 14.63 11.41
C VAL A 102 1.32 13.73 11.67
N TYR A 103 1.38 12.46 11.29
CA TYR A 103 0.32 11.48 11.50
C TYR A 103 0.48 10.77 12.85
N GLY A 104 -0.18 11.29 13.87
CA GLY A 104 -0.40 10.51 15.09
C GLY A 104 -1.22 9.23 14.79
N ARG A 105 -1.07 8.21 15.64
CA ARG A 105 -1.71 6.88 15.52
C ARG A 105 -3.16 6.90 15.01
N ARG A 106 -4.02 7.70 15.63
CA ARG A 106 -5.45 7.82 15.27
C ARG A 106 -5.68 8.31 13.83
N ARG A 107 -4.79 9.15 13.32
CA ARG A 107 -4.89 9.66 11.95
C ARG A 107 -4.52 8.56 10.94
N MET A 108 -3.56 7.68 11.26
CA MET A 108 -3.15 6.58 10.37
C MET A 108 -4.28 5.56 10.17
N GLY A 109 -4.85 5.06 11.28
CA GLY A 109 -5.98 4.11 11.22
C GLY A 109 -7.17 4.66 10.42
N ARG A 110 -7.60 5.90 10.73
CA ARG A 110 -8.69 6.57 10.00
C ARG A 110 -8.38 6.78 8.51
N LYS A 111 -7.13 7.06 8.17
CA LYS A 111 -6.71 7.26 6.78
C LYS A 111 -6.75 5.96 5.99
N LEU A 112 -6.30 4.86 6.58
CA LEU A 112 -6.40 3.54 5.97
C LEU A 112 -7.86 3.16 5.78
N GLU A 113 -8.68 3.29 6.83
CA GLU A 113 -10.13 3.01 6.80
C GLU A 113 -10.82 3.77 5.65
N THR A 114 -10.70 5.10 5.62
CA THR A 114 -11.32 5.94 4.58
C THR A 114 -10.84 5.56 3.17
N THR A 115 -9.57 5.15 3.05
CA THR A 115 -8.97 4.74 1.78
C THR A 115 -9.53 3.39 1.34
N ILE A 116 -9.59 2.41 2.23
CA ILE A 116 -10.17 1.09 1.98
C ILE A 116 -11.64 1.20 1.61
N THR A 117 -12.44 2.00 2.33
CA THR A 117 -13.85 2.21 1.98
C THR A 117 -13.99 2.72 0.55
N ALA A 118 -13.19 3.72 0.17
CA ALA A 118 -13.22 4.27 -1.19
C ALA A 118 -12.78 3.24 -2.25
N LEU A 119 -11.76 2.42 -1.95
CA LEU A 119 -11.27 1.37 -2.85
C LEU A 119 -12.29 0.24 -3.00
N ALA A 120 -12.84 -0.26 -1.88
CA ALA A 120 -13.84 -1.32 -1.83
C ALA A 120 -15.11 -0.93 -2.60
N SER A 121 -15.68 0.24 -2.32
CA SER A 121 -16.86 0.72 -3.04
C SER A 121 -16.59 0.89 -4.54
N ARG A 122 -15.35 1.26 -4.92
CA ARG A 122 -15.00 1.38 -6.34
C ARG A 122 -14.84 0.00 -6.99
N LEU A 123 -14.15 -0.93 -6.34
CA LEU A 123 -13.96 -2.30 -6.78
C LEU A 123 -15.30 -3.01 -7.00
N GLU A 124 -16.27 -2.80 -6.11
CA GLU A 124 -17.63 -3.34 -6.22
C GLU A 124 -18.34 -2.93 -7.52
N ARG A 125 -18.02 -1.76 -8.05
CA ARG A 125 -18.61 -1.25 -9.30
C ARG A 125 -17.82 -1.62 -10.56
N GLU A 126 -16.67 -2.26 -10.44
CA GLU A 126 -15.89 -2.64 -11.62
C GLU A 126 -16.52 -3.82 -12.35
N THR A 127 -16.39 -3.82 -13.68
CA THR A 127 -16.76 -4.95 -14.52
C THR A 127 -15.52 -5.81 -14.84
N PRO A 128 -15.68 -7.09 -15.19
CA PRO A 128 -14.55 -7.94 -15.61
C PRO A 128 -13.73 -7.31 -16.73
N ALA A 129 -14.40 -6.72 -17.73
CA ALA A 129 -13.73 -6.03 -18.84
C ALA A 129 -12.92 -4.79 -18.41
N THR A 130 -13.33 -4.12 -17.33
CA THR A 130 -12.56 -2.97 -16.80
C THR A 130 -11.39 -3.45 -15.96
N LEU A 131 -11.57 -4.52 -15.18
CA LEU A 131 -10.53 -5.15 -14.38
C LEU A 131 -9.39 -5.72 -15.23
N ALA A 132 -9.69 -6.26 -16.41
CA ALA A 132 -8.72 -6.81 -17.35
C ALA A 132 -7.87 -5.76 -18.09
N ARG A 133 -8.17 -4.46 -17.95
CA ARG A 133 -7.38 -3.41 -18.60
C ARG A 133 -6.01 -3.28 -17.96
N SER A 134 -4.98 -3.22 -18.77
CA SER A 134 -3.60 -3.12 -18.33
C SER A 134 -2.90 -1.88 -18.87
N MET A 135 -1.79 -1.54 -18.23
CA MET A 135 -0.77 -0.66 -18.79
C MET A 135 0.61 -1.13 -18.33
N PRO A 136 1.70 -0.71 -19.01
CA PRO A 136 3.03 -0.99 -18.51
C PRO A 136 3.30 -0.22 -17.22
N PHE A 137 4.05 -0.83 -16.30
CA PHE A 137 4.40 -0.25 -15.00
C PHE A 137 5.92 -0.15 -14.82
N PRO A 138 6.41 0.86 -14.09
CA PRO A 138 7.83 1.03 -13.81
C PRO A 138 8.29 0.01 -12.74
N THR A 139 8.90 -1.09 -13.18
CA THR A 139 9.26 -2.23 -12.31
C THR A 139 10.30 -1.92 -11.23
N ARG A 140 10.94 -0.74 -11.32
CA ARG A 140 11.95 -0.30 -10.35
C ARG A 140 11.36 0.39 -9.13
N TRP A 141 10.09 0.78 -9.17
CA TRP A 141 9.46 1.57 -8.10
C TRP A 141 9.10 0.73 -6.88
N ASP A 142 8.66 -0.50 -7.10
CA ASP A 142 8.29 -1.43 -6.04
C ASP A 142 8.49 -2.88 -6.52
N PRO A 143 8.99 -3.80 -5.68
CA PRO A 143 9.19 -5.20 -6.04
C PRO A 143 7.94 -5.94 -6.56
N PHE A 144 6.74 -5.47 -6.22
CA PHE A 144 5.47 -6.03 -6.68
C PHE A 144 5.00 -5.47 -8.02
N PHE A 145 5.67 -4.45 -8.57
CA PHE A 145 5.34 -3.92 -9.89
C PHE A 145 5.95 -4.80 -10.98
N THR A 146 5.08 -5.38 -11.81
CA THR A 146 5.46 -6.12 -13.02
C THR A 146 5.50 -5.21 -14.23
N ALA A 147 6.16 -5.65 -15.31
CA ALA A 147 6.30 -4.86 -16.53
C ALA A 147 4.94 -4.46 -17.13
N GLU A 148 3.91 -5.25 -16.88
CA GLU A 148 2.53 -4.93 -17.20
C GLU A 148 1.64 -5.35 -16.03
N MET A 149 0.72 -4.47 -15.62
CA MET A 149 -0.24 -4.73 -14.56
C MET A 149 -1.65 -4.36 -15.03
N THR A 150 -2.61 -5.20 -14.68
CA THR A 150 -4.04 -4.94 -14.86
C THR A 150 -4.60 -4.07 -13.74
N LEU A 151 -5.80 -3.54 -13.95
CA LEU A 151 -6.52 -2.84 -12.89
C LEU A 151 -6.80 -3.76 -11.68
N ALA A 152 -7.03 -5.06 -11.93
CA ALA A 152 -7.14 -6.05 -10.86
C ALA A 152 -5.85 -6.18 -10.04
N ASP A 153 -4.69 -6.26 -10.72
CA ASP A 153 -3.38 -6.32 -10.04
C ASP A 153 -3.15 -5.09 -9.17
N VAL A 154 -3.53 -3.90 -9.67
CA VAL A 154 -3.42 -2.64 -8.93
C VAL A 154 -4.34 -2.57 -7.71
N TYR A 155 -5.52 -3.21 -7.74
CA TYR A 155 -6.36 -3.35 -6.54
C TYR A 155 -5.76 -4.34 -5.53
N ASN A 156 -5.08 -5.40 -5.98
CA ASN A 156 -4.47 -6.40 -5.08
C ASN A 156 -3.14 -5.93 -4.47
N TYR A 157 -2.38 -5.13 -5.22
CA TYR A 157 -1.07 -4.59 -4.84
C TYR A 157 -0.94 -4.08 -3.40
N PRO A 158 -1.82 -3.21 -2.87
CA PRO A 158 -1.58 -2.59 -1.57
C PRO A 158 -1.59 -3.61 -0.43
N THR A 159 -2.37 -4.68 -0.54
CA THR A 159 -2.37 -5.77 0.46
C THR A 159 -1.09 -6.62 0.37
N LEU A 160 -0.61 -6.91 -0.85
CA LEU A 160 0.67 -7.62 -1.03
C LEU A 160 1.85 -6.82 -0.44
N HIS A 161 1.86 -5.52 -0.73
CA HIS A 161 2.82 -4.58 -0.18
C HIS A 161 2.73 -4.49 1.36
N PHE A 162 1.50 -4.42 1.90
CA PHE A 162 1.25 -4.43 3.35
C PHE A 162 1.78 -5.71 4.01
N ASP A 163 1.40 -6.88 3.52
CA ASP A 163 1.79 -8.17 4.08
C ASP A 163 3.32 -8.38 4.06
N PHE A 164 4.00 -7.84 3.03
CA PHE A 164 5.45 -7.87 2.95
C PHE A 164 6.11 -7.04 4.05
N HIS A 165 5.66 -5.80 4.23
CA HIS A 165 6.21 -4.89 5.22
C HIS A 165 5.80 -5.24 6.66
N ALA A 166 4.66 -5.91 6.85
CA ALA A 166 4.24 -6.43 8.15
C ALA A 166 5.32 -7.34 8.78
N LYS A 167 6.00 -8.15 7.96
CA LYS A 167 7.08 -9.05 8.39
C LYS A 167 8.34 -8.32 8.86
N GLN A 168 8.48 -7.04 8.52
CA GLN A 168 9.61 -6.20 8.91
C GLN A 168 9.34 -5.44 10.21
N LEU A 169 8.09 -5.41 10.70
CA LEU A 169 7.76 -4.76 11.97
C LEU A 169 8.50 -5.46 13.12
N SER A 170 9.15 -4.66 13.95
CA SER A 170 9.80 -5.09 15.19
C SER A 170 8.96 -4.65 16.40
N LEU A 171 7.67 -4.96 16.35
CA LEU A 171 6.71 -4.75 17.43
C LEU A 171 6.64 -6.06 18.22
N ARG A 172 6.75 -5.99 19.55
CA ARG A 172 6.73 -7.22 20.37
C ARG A 172 5.38 -7.92 20.15
N PRO A 173 5.38 -9.24 19.87
CA PRO A 173 4.20 -10.05 20.07
C PRO A 173 3.76 -9.93 21.52
N GLN A 174 2.46 -10.01 21.75
CA GLN A 174 1.87 -10.01 23.09
C GLN A 174 2.20 -11.32 23.80
N ASP A 175 3.44 -11.48 24.25
CA ASP A 175 3.85 -12.52 25.21
C ASP A 175 4.75 -11.87 26.24
N SER A 176 4.11 -11.26 27.22
CA SER A 176 4.68 -11.11 28.55
C SER A 176 3.68 -11.70 29.53
N LEU A 177 3.68 -13.03 29.61
CA LEU A 177 3.39 -13.68 30.88
C LEU A 177 4.48 -13.17 31.85
N PRO A 178 4.12 -12.53 32.97
CA PRO A 178 5.07 -12.42 34.07
C PRO A 178 5.23 -13.83 34.64
N ASP A 179 6.38 -14.43 34.38
CA ASP A 179 6.80 -15.63 35.07
C ASP A 179 7.48 -15.24 36.40
N SER A 180 7.31 -16.11 37.39
CA SER A 180 7.92 -16.13 38.73
C SER A 180 7.27 -15.22 39.80
N SER A 181 6.52 -15.80 40.76
CA SER A 181 6.96 -16.56 41.97
C SER A 181 7.38 -15.66 43.12
#